data_AF-A0A7S3WZ31-F1
#
_entry.id   AF-A0A7S3WZ31-F1
#
_cell.length_a   1.000
_cell.length_b   1.000
_cell.length_c   1.000
_cell.angle_alpha   90.00
_cell.angle_beta   90.00
_cell.angle_gamma   90.00
#
_symmetry.space_group_name_H-M   'P 1'
#
loop_
_entity.id
_entity.type
_entity.pdbx_description
1 polymer ?
#
loop_
_entity_poly.entity_id
_entity_poly.type
_entity_poly.pdbx_seq_one_letter_code
_entity_poly.pdbx_strand_id
1 'polypeptide(L)'
;AVALLGNALACGCEDGSVALFRLHKEAGIFMLYSLLRLQHVPQMGSPSQVMCVALSTVCASRNAPLLVSGAQDGSVCVFSSMSGQLLQTINAHEPTGEGWVMALLLDKSIEDLS
;
A
#
# COMPACT_ATOMS: atom_id res chain seq x y z
N ALA A 1 -3.15 -9.36 -2.93
CA ALA A 1 -3.83 -8.07 -3.22
C ALA A 1 -3.18 -7.37 -4.42
N VAL A 2 -3.91 -6.57 -5.22
CA VAL A 2 -3.32 -5.76 -6.32
C VAL A 2 -4.00 -4.39 -6.40
N ALA A 3 -3.23 -3.32 -6.65
CA ALA A 3 -3.72 -1.98 -6.96
C ALA A 3 -2.99 -1.40 -8.17
N LEU A 4 -3.71 -0.65 -9.01
CA LEU A 4 -3.17 0.02 -10.18
C LEU A 4 -3.52 1.50 -10.11
N LEU A 5 -2.53 2.37 -10.34
CA LEU A 5 -2.72 3.81 -10.44
C LEU A 5 -1.81 4.39 -11.53
N GLY A 6 -2.41 4.80 -12.64
CA GLY A 6 -1.67 5.25 -13.82
C GLY A 6 -0.76 4.14 -14.33
N ASN A 7 0.56 4.37 -14.28
CA ASN A 7 1.58 3.40 -14.65
C ASN A 7 2.23 2.69 -13.45
N ALA A 8 1.70 2.84 -12.24
CA ALA A 8 2.19 2.15 -11.05
C ALA A 8 1.27 0.97 -10.71
N LEU A 9 1.87 -0.20 -10.50
CA LEU A 9 1.20 -1.42 -10.06
C LEU A 9 1.77 -1.81 -8.70
N ALA A 10 0.93 -1.94 -7.68
CA ALA A 10 1.32 -2.48 -6.40
C ALA A 10 0.67 -3.85 -6.18
N CYS A 11 1.38 -4.78 -5.56
CA CYS A 11 0.80 -6.04 -5.10
C CYS A 11 1.25 -6.35 -3.67
N GLY A 12 0.34 -6.97 -2.93
CA GLY A 12 0.58 -7.53 -1.61
C GLY A 12 0.74 -9.04 -1.68
N CYS A 13 1.70 -9.57 -0.94
CA CYS A 13 2.10 -10.97 -0.92
C CYS A 13 1.74 -11.67 0.40
N GLU A 14 1.78 -13.00 0.38
CA GLU A 14 1.58 -13.85 1.56
C GLU A 14 2.72 -13.74 2.59
N ASP A 15 3.94 -13.44 2.13
CA ASP A 15 5.13 -13.25 2.96
C ASP A 15 5.18 -11.87 3.66
N GLY A 16 4.10 -11.09 3.60
CA GLY A 16 4.03 -9.73 4.14
C GLY A 16 4.73 -8.68 3.28
N SER A 17 5.32 -9.04 2.14
CA SER A 17 5.89 -8.07 1.22
C SER A 17 4.80 -7.30 0.48
N VAL A 18 5.11 -6.04 0.16
CA VAL A 18 4.40 -5.22 -0.81
C VAL A 18 5.38 -4.85 -1.92
N ALA A 19 5.11 -5.30 -3.14
CA ALA A 19 5.94 -4.96 -4.29
C ALA A 19 5.28 -3.85 -5.12
N LEU A 20 6.10 -2.89 -5.55
CA LEU A 20 5.69 -1.78 -6.41
C LEU A 20 6.45 -1.87 -7.74
N PHE A 21 5.70 -1.81 -8.83
CA PHE A 21 6.21 -1.88 -10.19
C PHE A 21 5.81 -0.65 -10.99
N ARG A 22 6.64 -0.32 -11.99
CA ARG A 22 6.28 0.59 -13.06
C ARG A 22 5.92 -0.20 -14.31
N LEU A 23 4.74 0.06 -14.83
CA LEU A 23 4.27 -0.39 -16.12
C LEU A 23 4.80 0.53 -17.22
N HIS A 24 5.42 -0.05 -18.23
CA HIS A 24 5.80 0.65 -19.46
C HIS A 24 5.16 -0.06 -20.64
N LYS A 25 4.70 0.71 -21.63
CA LYS A 25 4.17 0.16 -22.88
C LYS A 25 5.05 0.63 -24.02
N GLU A 26 5.65 -0.33 -24.74
CA GLU A 26 6.48 -0.05 -25.90
C GLU A 26 6.11 -1.00 -27.03
N ALA A 27 5.86 -0.44 -28.23
CA ALA A 27 5.45 -1.21 -29.41
C ALA A 27 4.27 -2.19 -29.18
N GLY A 28 3.36 -1.87 -28.24
CA GLY A 28 2.21 -2.72 -27.90
C GLY A 28 2.47 -3.77 -26.81
N ILE A 29 3.71 -3.93 -26.36
CA ILE A 29 4.12 -4.85 -25.29
C ILE A 29 4.14 -4.11 -23.96
N PHE A 30 3.58 -4.73 -22.92
CA PHE A 30 3.66 -4.23 -21.56
C PHE A 30 4.84 -4.86 -20.81
N MET A 31 5.66 -4.02 -20.20
CA MET A 31 6.79 -4.42 -19.35
C MET A 31 6.58 -3.90 -17.94
N LEU A 32 6.89 -4.74 -16.94
CA LEU A 32 6.86 -4.39 -15.52
C LEU A 32 8.29 -4.27 -15.00
N TYR A 33 8.62 -3.10 -14.47
CA TYR A 33 9.90 -2.84 -13.81
C TYR A 33 9.69 -2.79 -12.31
N SER A 34 10.34 -3.69 -11.57
CA SER A 34 10.33 -3.65 -10.10
C SER A 34 10.98 -2.35 -9.63
N LEU A 35 10.24 -1.58 -8.84
CA LEU A 35 10.74 -0.34 -8.23
C LEU A 35 11.14 -0.56 -6.79
N LEU A 36 10.20 -1.06 -5.97
CA LEU A 36 10.37 -1.22 -4.53
C LEU A 36 9.78 -2.56 -4.08
N ARG A 37 10.40 -3.15 -3.07
CA ARG A 37 9.81 -4.22 -2.27
C ARG A 37 9.87 -3.80 -0.82
N LEU A 38 8.71 -3.58 -0.24
CA LEU A 38 8.52 -3.07 1.11
C LEU A 38 8.02 -4.20 2.00
N GLN A 39 8.34 -4.15 3.29
CA GLN A 39 7.80 -5.09 4.26
C GLN A 39 6.64 -4.44 5.00
N HIS A 40 5.48 -5.09 4.99
CA HIS A 40 4.39 -4.74 5.90
C HIS A 40 4.86 -5.00 7.33
N VAL A 41 4.76 -4.00 8.19
CA VAL A 41 5.25 -4.10 9.57
C VAL A 41 4.10 -4.60 10.44
N PRO A 42 4.16 -5.86 10.89
CA PRO A 42 3.06 -6.47 11.62
C PRO A 42 2.91 -5.88 13.01
N GLN A 43 1.69 -5.99 13.55
CA GLN A 43 1.39 -5.62 14.94
C GLN A 43 2.08 -6.55 15.94
N MET A 44 2.07 -7.86 15.68
CA MET A 44 2.55 -8.89 16.61
C MET A 44 3.48 -9.86 15.90
N GLY A 45 4.77 -9.50 15.82
CA GLY A 45 5.83 -10.44 15.49
C GLY A 45 5.93 -10.81 14.01
N SER A 46 5.53 -12.02 13.64
CA SER A 46 5.83 -12.61 12.34
C SER A 46 5.15 -11.88 11.17
N PRO A 47 5.73 -11.93 9.95
CA PRO A 47 5.10 -11.38 8.75
C PRO A 47 3.68 -11.93 8.57
N SER A 48 2.74 -11.04 8.27
CA SER A 48 1.34 -11.35 8.04
C SER A 48 0.98 -11.12 6.58
N GLN A 49 0.08 -11.94 6.03
CA GLN A 49 -0.33 -11.85 4.63
C GLN A 49 -0.96 -10.47 4.35
N VAL A 50 -0.50 -9.83 3.26
CA VAL A 50 -1.09 -8.57 2.79
C VAL A 50 -2.37 -8.88 2.00
N MET A 51 -3.49 -8.52 2.60
CA MET A 51 -4.84 -8.82 2.11
C MET A 51 -5.35 -7.77 1.13
N CYS A 52 -5.00 -6.50 1.35
CA CYS A 52 -5.36 -5.40 0.47
C CYS A 52 -4.21 -4.41 0.29
N VAL A 53 -4.20 -3.73 -0.86
CA VAL A 53 -3.27 -2.63 -1.15
C VAL A 53 -4.02 -1.51 -1.86
N ALA A 54 -3.58 -0.28 -1.67
CA ALA A 54 -4.11 0.90 -2.34
C ALA A 54 -2.98 1.88 -2.67
N LEU A 55 -3.13 2.58 -3.80
CA LEU A 55 -2.22 3.63 -4.24
C LEU A 55 -2.98 4.94 -4.27
N SER A 56 -2.33 6.04 -3.89
CA SER A 56 -2.88 7.38 -4.01
C SER A 56 -1.82 8.35 -4.52
N THR A 57 -2.19 9.16 -5.51
CA THR A 57 -1.37 10.31 -5.97
C THR A 57 -1.51 11.52 -5.06
N VAL A 58 -2.36 11.43 -4.04
CA VAL A 58 -2.92 12.59 -3.35
C VAL A 58 -2.26 12.71 -2.00
N CYS A 59 -1.75 13.90 -1.74
CA CYS A 59 -1.07 14.20 -0.50
C CYS A 59 -1.97 14.93 0.47
N ALA A 60 -1.94 14.54 1.75
CA ALA A 60 -2.57 15.28 2.83
C ALA A 60 -1.88 16.63 3.17
N SER A 61 -0.76 17.03 2.54
CA SER A 61 -0.15 18.36 2.81
C SER A 61 1.00 18.84 1.89
N ARG A 62 1.85 17.96 1.34
CA ARG A 62 3.00 18.26 0.41
C ARG A 62 3.98 17.08 0.17
N ASN A 63 3.77 15.93 0.82
CA ASN A 63 4.57 14.71 0.70
C ASN A 63 4.17 13.79 -0.47
N ALA A 64 5.12 12.97 -0.88
CA ALA A 64 5.08 12.03 -2.00
C ALA A 64 3.80 11.16 -2.06
N PRO A 65 3.49 10.57 -3.24
CA PRO A 65 2.38 9.63 -3.39
C PRO A 65 2.44 8.50 -2.36
N LEU A 66 1.27 8.01 -1.96
CA LEU A 66 1.14 7.02 -0.90
C LEU A 66 0.88 5.63 -1.47
N LEU A 67 1.48 4.64 -0.81
CA LEU A 67 1.16 3.23 -0.94
C LEU A 67 0.67 2.76 0.43
N VAL A 68 -0.51 2.17 0.48
CA VAL A 68 -1.10 1.67 1.72
C VAL A 68 -1.34 0.17 1.56
N SER A 69 -1.03 -0.60 2.61
CA SER A 69 -1.32 -2.03 2.66
C SER A 69 -2.04 -2.38 3.95
N GLY A 70 -2.98 -3.32 3.86
CA GLY A 70 -3.68 -3.89 5.00
C GLY A 70 -3.45 -5.39 5.07
N ALA A 71 -3.22 -5.91 6.27
CA ALA A 71 -2.84 -7.29 6.49
C ALA A 71 -3.87 -8.09 7.30
N GLN A 72 -3.65 -9.40 7.37
CA GLN A 72 -4.46 -10.34 8.14
C GLN A 72 -4.34 -10.11 9.66
N ASP A 73 -3.30 -9.42 10.15
CA ASP A 73 -3.16 -9.10 11.58
C ASP A 73 -3.90 -7.82 12.01
N GLY A 74 -4.71 -7.24 11.11
CA GLY A 74 -5.53 -6.06 11.41
C GLY A 74 -4.77 -4.75 11.32
N SER A 75 -3.50 -4.81 10.92
CA SER A 75 -2.66 -3.63 10.77
C SER A 75 -2.73 -3.06 9.35
N VAL A 76 -2.56 -1.74 9.29
CA VAL A 76 -2.48 -0.96 8.04
C VAL A 76 -1.17 -0.21 8.04
N CYS A 77 -0.34 -0.42 7.03
CA CYS A 77 0.91 0.32 6.85
C CYS A 77 0.76 1.35 5.73
N VAL A 78 1.20 2.57 6.00
CA VAL A 78 1.24 3.69 5.06
C VAL A 78 2.71 3.96 4.71
N PHE A 79 3.01 3.91 3.42
CA PHE A 79 4.35 4.12 2.87
C PHE A 79 4.38 5.32 1.93
N SER A 80 5.52 6.01 1.90
CA SER A 80 5.89 6.85 0.77
C SER A 80 6.21 5.95 -0.42
N SER A 81 5.44 6.05 -1.49
CA SER A 81 5.67 5.23 -2.69
C SER A 81 6.93 5.67 -3.48
N MET A 82 7.50 6.82 -3.12
CA MET A 82 8.68 7.39 -3.79
C MET A 82 9.98 6.96 -3.10
N SER A 83 10.02 7.01 -1.76
CA SER A 83 11.20 6.62 -0.98
C SER A 83 11.12 5.21 -0.42
N GLY A 84 9.94 4.58 -0.42
CA GLY A 84 9.70 3.30 0.25
C GLY A 84 9.65 3.39 1.77
N GLN A 85 9.77 4.60 2.34
CA GLN A 85 9.76 4.80 3.78
C GLN A 85 8.38 4.46 4.35
N LEU A 86 8.35 3.66 5.42
CA LEU A 86 7.16 3.51 6.26
C LEU A 86 6.90 4.82 6.99
N LEU A 87 5.76 5.44 6.71
CA LEU A 87 5.34 6.69 7.33
C LEU A 87 4.53 6.42 8.60
N GLN A 88 3.69 5.39 8.58
CA GLN A 88 2.81 5.07 9.70
C GLN A 88 2.37 3.61 9.68
N THR A 89 2.21 3.02 10.87
CA THR A 89 1.44 1.80 11.09
C THR A 89 0.19 2.15 11.91
N ILE A 90 -0.97 1.71 11.45
CA ILE A 90 -2.27 1.97 12.04
C ILE A 90 -2.84 0.63 12.51
N ASN A 91 -3.27 0.59 13.77
CA ASN A 91 -3.97 -0.56 14.31
C ASN A 91 -5.46 -0.39 14.06
N ALA A 92 -5.89 -0.77 12.86
CA ALA A 92 -7.27 -0.54 12.40
C ALA A 92 -8.27 -1.47 13.11
N HIS A 93 -7.82 -2.67 13.50
CA HIS A 93 -8.60 -3.64 14.25
C HIS A 93 -7.86 -4.09 15.51
N GLU A 94 -8.62 -4.61 16.49
CA GLU A 94 -8.08 -5.00 17.79
C GLU A 94 -6.96 -6.05 17.66
N PRO A 95 -5.92 -5.97 18.52
CA PRO A 95 -4.72 -6.82 18.45
C PRO A 95 -4.97 -8.26 18.92
N THR A 96 -6.23 -8.68 19.09
CA THR A 96 -6.58 -10.05 19.49
C THR A 96 -6.25 -11.10 18.42
N GLY A 97 -5.77 -10.67 17.25
CA GLY A 97 -5.41 -11.56 16.13
C GLY A 97 -6.59 -11.99 15.27
N GLU A 98 -7.79 -11.49 15.56
CA GLU A 98 -9.03 -11.86 14.87
C GLU A 98 -9.55 -10.78 13.89
N GLY A 99 -8.85 -9.66 13.75
CA GLY A 99 -9.24 -8.58 12.85
C GLY A 99 -8.43 -8.59 11.56
N TRP A 100 -9.07 -8.72 10.40
CA TRP A 100 -8.37 -8.69 9.09
C TRP A 100 -8.75 -7.44 8.33
N VAL A 101 -7.76 -6.80 7.68
CA VAL A 101 -8.05 -5.67 6.78
C VAL A 101 -8.39 -6.21 5.39
N MET A 102 -9.68 -6.41 5.13
CA MET A 102 -10.14 -7.00 3.86
C MET A 102 -10.04 -6.03 2.68
N ALA A 103 -10.31 -4.75 2.92
CA ALA A 103 -10.34 -3.73 1.90
C ALA A 103 -9.92 -2.37 2.47
N LEU A 104 -9.34 -1.55 1.61
CA LEU A 104 -8.98 -0.18 1.89
C LEU A 104 -9.52 0.70 0.78
N LEU A 105 -10.04 1.87 1.15
CA LEU A 105 -10.36 2.94 0.22
C LEU A 105 -9.53 4.16 0.63
N LEU A 106 -8.86 4.76 -0.34
CA LEU A 106 -8.20 6.04 -0.16
C LEU A 106 -9.05 7.08 -0.85
N ASP A 107 -9.61 8.00 -0.07
CA ASP A 107 -10.30 9.15 -0.62
C ASP A 107 -9.37 10.37 -0.66
N LYS A 108 -9.64 11.26 -1.61
CA LYS A 108 -9.16 12.63 -1.53
C LYS A 108 -10.00 13.27 -0.43
N SER A 109 -9.41 13.64 0.71
CA SER A 109 -10.08 14.66 1.51
C SER A 109 -10.28 15.85 0.59
N ILE A 110 -11.53 16.19 0.32
CA ILE A 110 -11.90 17.47 -0.24
C ILE A 110 -11.23 18.48 0.69
N GLU A 111 -10.22 19.20 0.19
CA GLU A 111 -9.85 20.45 0.83
C GLU A 111 -11.13 21.30 0.74
N ASP A 112 -11.86 21.36 1.85
CA ASP A 112 -13.08 22.13 1.99
C ASP A 112 -12.81 23.56 1.52
N LEU A 113 -13.49 23.93 0.44
CA LEU A 113 -14.19 25.20 0.25
C LEU A 113 -13.58 26.38 1.02
N SER A 114 -12.60 27.07 0.42
CA SER A 114 -12.35 28.49 0.70
C SER A 114 -13.17 29.37 -0.22
#